data_AF-A0A654ADQ1-F1
#
_entry.id   AF-A0A654ADQ1-F1
#
_cell.length_a   1.000
_cell.length_b   1.000
_cell.length_c   1.000
_cell.angle_alpha   90.00
_cell.angle_beta   90.00
_cell.angle_gamma   90.00
#
_symmetry.space_group_name_H-M   'P 1'
#
loop_
_entity.id
_entity.type
_entity.pdbx_description
1 polymer ?
#
loop_
_entity_poly.entity_id
_entity_poly.type
_entity_poly.pdbx_seq_one_letter_code
_entity_poly.pdbx_strand_id
1 'polypeptide(L)' 'MTSTQRAIMLGEDGIEIGRFKVRKLMSEIKLISKQPGSHAYKKATVERPDIPNVLDRGFTVSTPNEAW' A
#
# COMPACT_ATOMS: atom_id res chain seq x y z
N MET A 1 -12.14 -2.29 -1.05
CA MET A 1 -13.03 -1.15 -1.31
C MET A 1 -13.33 -0.44 0.00
N THR A 2 -12.54 0.57 0.33
CA THR A 2 -12.82 1.44 1.48
C THR A 2 -13.95 2.42 1.15
N SER A 3 -14.64 2.93 2.19
CA SER A 3 -15.70 3.95 2.00
C SER A 3 -15.19 5.24 1.37
N THR A 4 -13.90 5.55 1.56
CA THR A 4 -13.23 6.69 0.92
C THR A 4 -13.06 6.46 -0.58
N GLN A 5 -12.56 5.28 -0.99
CA GLN A 5 -12.43 4.93 -2.40
C GLN A 5 -13.79 4.96 -3.12
N ARG A 6 -14.86 4.46 -2.48
CA ARG A 6 -16.20 4.52 -3.08
C ARG A 6 -16.74 5.94 -3.25
N ALA A 7 -16.46 6.85 -2.31
CA ALA A 7 -16.89 8.23 -2.43
C ALA A 7 -16.21 8.95 -3.62
N ILE A 8 -14.94 8.63 -3.87
CA ILE A 8 -14.19 9.17 -5.02
C ILE A 8 -14.78 8.65 -6.33
N MET A 9 -14.94 7.34 -6.49
CA MET A 9 -15.51 6.75 -7.71
C MET A 9 -16.93 7.25 -7.99
N LEU A 10 -17.77 7.39 -6.95
CA LEU A 10 -19.10 7.94 -7.13
C LEU A 10 -19.05 9.42 -7.57
N GLY A 11 -18.07 10.19 -7.11
CA GLY A 11 -17.82 11.54 -7.61
C GLY A 11 -17.39 11.57 -9.08
N GLU A 12 -16.55 10.62 -9.51
CA GLU A 12 -16.17 10.44 -10.93
C GLU A 12 -17.38 10.07 -11.81
N ASP A 13 -18.32 9.30 -11.26
CA ASP A 13 -19.61 8.97 -11.89
C ASP A 13 -20.64 10.14 -11.84
N GLY A 14 -20.26 11.31 -11.33
CA GLY A 14 -21.13 12.49 -11.22
C GLY A 14 -22.09 12.47 -10.02
N ILE A 15 -21.94 11.54 -9.09
CA ILE A 15 -22.74 11.40 -7.88
C ILE A 15 -22.01 12.06 -6.71
N GLU A 16 -22.42 13.27 -6.34
CA GLU A 16 -21.85 13.98 -5.22
C GLU A 16 -22.29 13.37 -3.88
N ILE A 17 -21.40 12.57 -3.27
CA ILE A 17 -21.69 11.88 -2.01
C ILE A 17 -20.48 11.85 -1.07
N GLY A 18 -20.70 12.26 0.19
CA GLY A 18 -19.68 12.22 1.22
C GLY A 18 -19.41 10.81 1.76
N ARG A 19 -18.20 10.60 2.30
CA ARG A 19 -17.74 9.29 2.84
C ARG A 19 -18.69 8.71 3.89
N PHE A 20 -19.31 9.55 4.72
CA PHE A 20 -20.19 9.10 5.80
C PHE A 20 -21.44 8.42 5.28
N LYS A 21 -22.06 9.00 4.23
CA LYS A 21 -23.26 8.43 3.60
C LYS A 21 -22.92 7.13 2.86
N VAL A 22 -21.78 7.10 2.17
CA VAL A 22 -21.24 5.87 1.56
C VAL A 22 -21.03 4.78 2.62
N ARG A 23 -20.38 5.10 3.75
CA ARG A 23 -20.17 4.12 4.83
C ARG A 23 -21.48 3.57 5.37
N LYS A 24 -22.48 4.43 5.61
CA LYS A 24 -23.79 4.01 6.11
C LYS A 24 -24.49 3.06 5.13
N LEU A 25 -24.53 3.42 3.85
CA LEU A 25 -25.11 2.57 2.79
C LEU A 25 -24.39 1.23 2.66
N MET A 26 -23.05 1.23 2.71
CA MET A 26 -22.26 -0.02 2.69
C MET A 26 -22.61 -0.92 3.88
N SER A 27 -22.81 -0.36 5.07
CA SER A 27 -23.23 -1.13 6.25
C SER A 27 -24.66 -1.66 6.13
N GLU A 28 -25.59 -0.85 5.63
CA GLU A 28 -27.01 -1.24 5.45
C GLU A 28 -27.15 -2.44 4.50
N ILE A 29 -26.39 -2.46 3.41
CA ILE A 29 -26.39 -3.56 2.43
C ILE A 29 -25.38 -4.68 2.77
N LYS A 30 -24.76 -4.63 3.95
CA LYS A 30 -23.74 -5.59 4.42
C LYS A 30 -22.58 -5.80 3.41
N LEU A 31 -22.17 -4.74 2.72
CA LEU A 31 -21.08 -4.80 1.75
C LEU A 31 -19.73 -4.78 2.48
N ILE A 32 -18.95 -5.86 2.33
CA ILE A 32 -17.65 -6.02 2.98
C ILE A 32 -16.51 -5.88 1.96
N SER A 33 -15.45 -5.15 2.32
CA SER A 33 -14.25 -5.02 1.50
C SER A 33 -13.39 -6.29 1.57
N LYS A 34 -13.13 -6.91 0.41
CA LYS A 34 -12.20 -8.05 0.28
C LYS A 34 -10.80 -7.66 -0.21
N GLN A 35 -10.49 -6.37 -0.30
CA GLN A 35 -9.17 -5.98 -0.78
C GLN A 35 -8.08 -6.38 0.22
N PRO A 36 -6.97 -6.95 -0.27
CA PRO A 36 -5.82 -7.22 0.58
C PRO A 36 -5.37 -5.89 1.20
N GLY A 37 -5.01 -5.94 2.49
CA GLY A 37 -4.41 -4.80 3.16
C GLY A 37 -3.12 -4.36 2.47
N SER A 38 -2.62 -3.17 2.82
CA SER A 38 -1.31 -2.72 2.32
C SER A 38 -0.26 -3.79 2.63
N HIS A 39 0.46 -4.23 1.61
CA HIS A 39 1.51 -5.21 1.77
C HIS A 39 2.66 -4.58 2.55
N ALA A 40 2.77 -4.90 3.83
CA ALA A 40 3.93 -4.53 4.63
C ALA A 40 5.04 -5.54 4.35
N TYR A 41 6.04 -5.14 3.57
CA TYR A 41 7.29 -5.90 3.48
C TYR A 41 7.89 -6.01 4.89
N LYS A 42 8.21 -7.24 5.29
CA LYS A 42 8.90 -7.48 6.57
C LYS A 42 10.28 -6.83 6.48
N LYS A 43 10.57 -5.89 7.38
CA LYS A 43 11.93 -5.35 7.54
C LYS A 43 12.80 -6.47 8.11
N ALA A 44 13.88 -6.82 7.41
CA ALA A 44 14.90 -7.71 7.94
C ALA A 44 15.74 -6.92 8.95
N THR A 45 15.45 -7.12 10.23
CA THR A 45 16.23 -6.50 11.33
C THR A 45 17.47 -7.32 11.68
N VAL A 46 17.48 -8.60 11.31
CA VAL A 46 18.56 -9.54 11.62
C VAL A 46 19.15 -10.05 10.31
N GLU A 47 20.47 -10.04 10.24
CA GLU A 47 21.24 -10.60 9.13
C GLU A 47 20.96 -12.10 8.97
N ARG A 48 20.96 -12.54 7.72
CA ARG A 48 20.77 -13.96 7.38
C ARG A 48 22.11 -14.69 7.57
N PRO A 49 22.22 -15.70 8.45
CA PRO A 49 23.48 -16.40 8.70
C PRO A 49 24.05 -17.08 7.46
N ASP A 50 23.17 -17.47 6.53
CA ASP A 50 23.49 -18.09 5.25
C ASP A 50 23.98 -17.11 4.19
N ILE A 51 23.68 -15.81 4.32
CA ILE A 51 24.03 -14.78 3.35
C ILE A 51 24.52 -13.54 4.11
N PRO A 52 25.81 -13.45 4.45
CA PRO A 52 26.34 -12.31 5.18
C PRO A 52 26.23 -11.05 4.32
N ASN A 53 25.75 -9.95 4.91
CA ASN A 53 25.77 -8.63 4.29
C ASN A 53 27.19 -8.06 4.29
N VAL A 54 27.94 -8.36 3.22
CA VAL A 54 29.33 -7.91 3.03
C VAL A 54 29.45 -6.38 3.01
N LEU A 55 28.38 -5.68 2.59
CA LEU A 55 28.40 -4.23 2.41
C LEU A 55 28.01 -3.46 3.68
N ASP A 56 27.29 -4.07 4.64
CA ASP A 56 26.79 -3.45 5.88
C ASP A 56 26.34 -1.98 5.73
N ARG A 57 25.52 -1.70 4.71
CA ARG A 57 25.04 -0.33 4.36
C ARG A 57 26.14 0.67 3.99
N GLY A 58 27.41 0.26 3.93
CA GLY A 58 28.56 0.99 3.41
C GLY A 58 28.59 1.06 1.90
N PHE A 59 27.47 1.37 1.26
CA PHE A 59 27.40 1.55 -0.18
C PHE A 59 27.96 2.94 -0.56
N THR A 60 29.29 3.03 -0.61
CA THR A 60 30.03 4.25 -1.00
C THR A 60 30.60 4.04 -2.39
N VAL A 61 29.81 4.33 -3.42
CA VAL A 61 30.28 4.23 -4.81
C VAL A 61 30.79 5.59 -5.25
N SER A 62 31.99 5.62 -5.83
CA SER A 62 32.63 6.84 -6.34
C SER A 62 32.07 7.30 -7.69
N THR A 63 31.49 6.38 -8.47
CA THR A 63 31.00 6.63 -9.83
C THR A 63 29.73 5.82 -10.12
N PRO A 64 28.80 6.33 -10.96
CA PRO A 64 27.62 5.56 -11.37
C PRO A 64 28.01 4.27 -12.12
N ASN A 65 27.19 3.22 -12.00
CA ASN A 65 27.37 2.00 -12.79
C ASN A 65 27.01 2.30 -14.27
N GLU A 66 27.87 1.91 -15.21
CA GLU A 66 27.74 2.21 -16.65
C GLU A 66 27.17 1.05 -17.48
N ALA A 67 26.96 -0.13 -16.88
CA ALA A 67 26.40 -1.30 -17.54
C ALA A 67 25.16 -1.81 -16.80
N TRP A 68 24.14 -2.22 -17.57
CA TRP A 68 22.86 -2.76 -17.12
C TRP A 68 22.87 -4.29 -17.06
#